data_AF-A0A517MRX4-F1
#
_entry.id   AF-A0A517MRX4-F1
#
_cell.length_a   1.000
_cell.length_b   1.000
_cell.length_c   1.000
_cell.angle_alpha   90.00
_cell.angle_beta   90.00
_cell.angle_gamma   90.00
#
_symmetry.space_group_name_H-M   'P 1'
#
loop_
_entity.id
_entity.type
_entity.pdbx_description
1 polymer ?
#
loop_
_entity_poly.entity_id
_entity_poly.type
_entity_poly.pdbx_seq_one_letter_code
_entity_poly.pdbx_strand_id
1 'polypeptide(L)'
;MLPQFVVIGAQKAGSTFLLECLEEHPEIFMPPYEVAFFDGELYDPANLGKFERHFQSAQPGQLIGMKRPNLLGLADCPERLHRHFPDAKLIAILRHPIDRAVSAYFHYMKTGFLPIVPVETGLAKILAGEYDQYPRAAEVLTFGLYAKHLAAYDQCFQPEQMQVILLDEVKRDAQGVLSRLYEFLHVRSDFQPTSQRRRPMAASYSLTRLKLWESVDRWLRVSLHGGSFFERRSGLLAKLAYRTNVLIDRTLWAKLFPAKAPQLSSELREKLKDYYRADVRRLEKRLGTKIPAWDDSNDYEKPLGTDASAESSIN
;
A
#
# COMPACT_ATOMS: atom_id res chain seq x y z
N MET A 1 -12.87 20.76 9.62
CA MET A 1 -11.94 20.00 10.49
C MET A 1 -10.90 19.34 9.60
N LEU A 2 -9.61 19.48 9.91
CA LEU A 2 -8.52 19.04 9.04
C LEU A 2 -7.66 17.97 9.71
N PRO A 3 -7.04 17.05 8.96
CA PRO A 3 -6.12 16.06 9.51
C PRO A 3 -4.96 16.70 10.26
N GLN A 4 -4.65 16.15 11.44
CA GLN A 4 -3.44 16.44 12.21
C GLN A 4 -2.33 15.42 11.96
N PHE A 5 -2.64 14.28 11.34
CA PHE A 5 -1.64 13.35 10.86
C PHE A 5 -2.02 12.67 9.55
N VAL A 6 -1.01 12.19 8.81
CA VAL A 6 -1.17 11.56 7.51
C VAL A 6 -0.30 10.30 7.40
N VAL A 7 -0.93 9.16 7.12
CA VAL A 7 -0.22 7.94 6.71
C VAL A 7 0.07 8.05 5.19
N ILE A 8 1.24 8.58 4.86
CA ILE A 8 1.64 8.94 3.49
C ILE A 8 2.10 7.76 2.64
N GLY A 9 2.47 6.64 3.27
CA GLY A 9 3.11 5.56 2.53
C GLY A 9 3.63 4.45 3.41
N ALA A 10 4.27 3.44 2.81
CA ALA A 10 4.39 3.23 1.37
C ALA A 10 3.26 2.32 0.86
N GLN A 11 2.88 2.50 -0.41
CA GLN A 11 2.00 1.56 -1.09
C GLN A 11 2.58 0.14 -1.03
N LYS A 12 1.72 -0.83 -0.65
CA LYS A 12 2.05 -2.26 -0.52
C LYS A 12 3.02 -2.62 0.62
N ALA A 13 3.13 -1.75 1.62
CA ALA A 13 3.98 -1.95 2.79
C ALA A 13 3.22 -2.19 4.10
N GLY A 14 1.91 -2.44 4.08
CA GLY A 14 1.12 -2.70 5.29
C GLY A 14 0.37 -1.48 5.84
N SER A 15 0.18 -0.44 5.03
CA SER A 15 -0.58 0.75 5.42
C SER A 15 -2.05 0.48 5.79
N THR A 16 -2.67 -0.59 5.27
CA THR A 16 -4.02 -1.01 5.66
C THR A 16 -4.06 -1.58 7.09
N PHE A 17 -3.03 -2.35 7.48
CA PHE A 17 -2.88 -2.80 8.86
C PHE A 17 -2.79 -1.62 9.84
N LEU A 18 -1.99 -0.59 9.49
CA LEU A 18 -1.92 0.61 10.31
C LEU A 18 -3.26 1.34 10.38
N LEU A 19 -4.00 1.45 9.26
CA LEU A 19 -5.33 2.06 9.27
C LEU A 19 -6.26 1.34 10.25
N GLU A 20 -6.38 0.01 10.14
CA GLU A 20 -7.27 -0.78 11.00
C GLU A 20 -6.90 -0.62 12.49
N CYS A 21 -5.60 -0.59 12.82
CA CYS A 21 -5.14 -0.40 14.20
C CYS A 21 -5.36 1.02 14.73
N LEU A 22 -5.24 2.05 13.87
CA LEU A 22 -5.44 3.45 14.25
C LEU A 22 -6.93 3.79 14.35
N GLU A 23 -7.77 3.22 13.48
CA GLU A 23 -9.22 3.40 13.49
C GLU A 23 -9.87 2.81 14.76
N GLU A 24 -9.33 1.71 15.30
CA GLU A 24 -9.80 1.13 16.57
C GLU A 24 -9.46 1.99 17.80
N HIS A 25 -8.52 2.93 17.69
CA HIS A 25 -8.07 3.73 18.83
C HIS A 25 -9.11 4.79 19.22
N PRO A 26 -9.60 4.85 20.48
CA PRO A 26 -10.73 5.71 20.84
C PRO A 26 -10.47 7.21 20.68
N GLU A 27 -9.22 7.64 20.83
CA GLU A 27 -8.81 9.04 20.66
C GLU A 27 -8.49 9.41 19.20
N ILE A 28 -8.66 8.50 18.24
CA ILE A 28 -8.33 8.76 16.84
C ILE A 28 -9.60 8.65 16.00
N PHE A 29 -9.74 9.57 15.05
CA PHE A 29 -10.70 9.44 13.95
C PHE A 29 -9.94 9.29 12.64
N MET A 30 -10.23 8.24 11.89
CA MET A 30 -9.80 8.09 10.50
C MET A 30 -10.96 7.59 9.65
N PRO A 31 -11.14 8.09 8.43
CA PRO A 31 -12.04 7.45 7.48
C PRO A 31 -11.57 6.00 7.20
N PRO A 32 -12.48 5.01 7.12
CA PRO A 32 -12.14 3.60 6.88
C PRO A 32 -11.67 3.31 5.44
N TYR A 33 -11.29 4.34 4.70
CA TYR A 33 -10.93 4.30 3.29
C TYR A 33 -9.84 5.34 2.99
N GLU A 34 -9.23 5.23 1.80
CA GLU A 34 -8.17 6.17 1.39
C GLU A 34 -8.74 7.49 0.88
N VAL A 35 -8.10 8.60 1.29
CA VAL A 35 -8.48 9.95 0.85
C VAL A 35 -7.46 10.43 -0.19
N ALA A 36 -7.84 10.38 -1.46
CA ALA A 36 -6.94 10.65 -2.60
C ALA A 36 -6.85 12.12 -3.03
N PHE A 37 -7.30 13.06 -2.19
CA PHE A 37 -7.42 14.49 -2.56
C PHE A 37 -6.10 15.13 -2.99
N PHE A 38 -4.96 14.67 -2.47
CA PHE A 38 -3.65 15.25 -2.78
C PHE A 38 -2.95 14.58 -3.98
N ASP A 39 -3.53 13.53 -4.56
CA ASP A 39 -2.97 12.82 -5.69
C ASP A 39 -3.09 13.64 -6.97
N GLY A 40 -1.97 13.88 -7.67
CA GLY A 40 -1.91 14.31 -9.08
C GLY A 40 -3.02 15.27 -9.50
N GLU A 41 -3.86 14.80 -10.43
CA GLU A 41 -4.98 15.53 -11.04
C GLU A 41 -6.21 15.71 -10.14
N LEU A 42 -6.30 14.97 -9.01
CA LEU A 42 -7.42 15.08 -8.06
C LEU A 42 -7.28 16.27 -7.11
N TYR A 43 -6.09 16.87 -7.06
CA TYR A 43 -5.82 18.02 -6.22
C TYR A 43 -6.47 19.27 -6.78
N ASP A 44 -7.53 19.68 -6.10
CA ASP A 44 -8.27 20.91 -6.38
C ASP A 44 -8.33 21.77 -5.10
N PRO A 45 -7.37 22.70 -4.92
CA PRO A 45 -7.33 23.54 -3.71
C PRO A 45 -8.55 24.46 -3.59
N ALA A 46 -9.27 24.75 -4.68
CA ALA A 46 -10.49 25.55 -4.63
C ALA A 46 -11.68 24.79 -4.01
N ASN A 47 -11.58 23.46 -3.89
CA ASN A 47 -12.66 22.60 -3.41
C ASN A 47 -12.30 21.85 -2.11
N LEU A 48 -11.59 22.53 -1.21
CA LEU A 48 -11.22 21.98 0.10
C LEU A 48 -12.44 21.57 0.93
N GLY A 49 -13.58 22.24 0.77
CA GLY A 49 -14.83 21.85 1.44
C GLY A 49 -15.31 20.43 1.09
N LYS A 50 -15.00 19.90 -0.11
CA LYS A 50 -15.26 18.49 -0.44
C LYS A 50 -14.33 17.55 0.31
N PHE A 51 -13.07 17.95 0.51
CA PHE A 51 -12.10 17.20 1.30
C PHE A 51 -12.50 17.13 2.79
N GLU A 52 -12.93 18.25 3.37
CA GLU A 52 -13.33 18.31 4.79
C GLU A 52 -14.51 17.40 5.14
N ARG A 53 -15.38 17.11 4.17
CA ARG A 53 -16.52 16.20 4.35
C ARG A 53 -16.11 14.79 4.78
N HIS A 54 -14.89 14.35 4.47
CA HIS A 54 -14.38 13.06 4.94
C HIS A 54 -14.24 12.97 6.47
N PHE A 55 -14.17 14.11 7.17
CA PHE A 55 -13.87 14.17 8.61
C PHE A 55 -15.03 14.67 9.48
N GLN A 56 -16.23 14.82 8.91
CA GLN A 56 -17.40 15.34 9.63
C GLN A 56 -17.88 14.44 10.78
N SER A 57 -17.55 13.15 10.73
CA SER A 57 -17.94 12.18 11.77
C SER A 57 -16.99 12.13 12.96
N ALA A 58 -15.90 12.91 12.95
CA ALA A 58 -14.97 13.00 14.08
C ALA A 58 -15.67 13.56 15.32
N GLN A 59 -15.45 12.90 16.46
CA GLN A 59 -15.97 13.34 17.75
C GLN A 59 -15.06 14.40 18.38
N PRO A 60 -15.59 15.29 19.23
CA PRO A 60 -14.77 16.25 19.98
C PRO A 60 -13.63 15.55 20.75
N GLY A 61 -12.42 16.07 20.61
CA GLY A 61 -11.22 15.53 21.27
C GLY A 61 -10.50 14.42 20.49
N GLN A 62 -11.04 13.91 19.39
CA GLN A 62 -10.34 12.93 18.56
C GLN A 62 -9.28 13.58 17.67
N LEU A 63 -8.12 12.94 17.59
CA LEU A 63 -7.06 13.24 16.64
C LEU A 63 -7.46 12.75 15.25
N ILE A 64 -7.56 13.65 14.29
CA ILE A 64 -8.04 13.35 12.93
C ILE A 64 -6.86 12.95 12.06
N GLY A 65 -6.95 11.79 11.43
CA GLY A 65 -5.97 11.28 10.48
C GLY A 65 -6.55 11.01 9.10
N MET A 66 -5.67 10.94 8.11
CA MET A 66 -5.99 10.37 6.80
C MET A 66 -4.90 9.40 6.34
N LYS A 67 -5.27 8.48 5.44
CA LYS A 67 -4.32 7.56 4.81
C LYS A 67 -4.41 7.69 3.30
N ARG A 68 -3.24 7.81 2.66
CA ARG A 68 -3.10 7.64 1.21
C ARG A 68 -1.67 7.19 0.89
N PRO A 69 -1.42 5.88 0.69
CA PRO A 69 -0.06 5.34 0.63
C PRO A 69 0.77 5.74 -0.59
N ASN A 70 0.12 6.29 -1.62
CA ASN A 70 0.79 6.77 -2.82
C ASN A 70 1.45 8.14 -2.62
N LEU A 71 1.04 8.91 -1.60
CA LEU A 71 1.56 10.27 -1.40
C LEU A 71 3.08 10.26 -1.26
N LEU A 72 3.64 9.28 -0.56
CA LEU A 72 5.08 9.14 -0.42
C LEU A 72 5.82 9.14 -1.77
N GLY A 73 5.26 8.47 -2.79
CA GLY A 73 5.93 8.32 -4.08
C GLY A 73 5.69 9.45 -5.08
N LEU A 74 4.81 10.40 -4.77
CA LEU A 74 4.38 11.47 -5.66
C LEU A 74 5.10 12.79 -5.34
N ALA A 75 5.77 13.35 -6.35
CA ALA A 75 6.69 14.49 -6.17
C ALA A 75 6.02 15.77 -5.65
N ASP A 76 4.76 16.03 -6.02
CA ASP A 76 4.07 17.26 -5.65
C ASP A 76 3.44 17.19 -4.24
N CYS A 77 3.33 16.00 -3.66
CA CYS A 77 2.58 15.78 -2.43
C CYS A 77 3.20 16.44 -1.18
N PRO A 78 4.54 16.50 -0.98
CA PRO A 78 5.15 17.21 0.14
C PRO A 78 4.70 18.68 0.24
N GLU A 79 4.84 19.45 -0.85
CA GLU A 79 4.45 20.87 -0.86
C GLU A 79 2.95 21.06 -0.69
N ARG A 80 2.15 20.20 -1.34
CA ARG A 80 0.68 20.26 -1.20
C ARG A 80 0.26 19.99 0.24
N LEU A 81 0.82 18.97 0.88
CA LEU A 81 0.52 18.68 2.29
C LEU A 81 0.97 19.82 3.20
N HIS A 82 2.19 20.34 3.02
CA HIS A 82 2.70 21.42 3.86
C HIS A 82 1.86 22.71 3.74
N ARG A 83 1.38 23.02 2.55
CA ARG A 83 0.49 24.17 2.31
C ARG A 83 -0.80 24.10 3.13
N HIS A 84 -1.36 22.91 3.33
CA HIS A 84 -2.65 22.72 4.00
C HIS A 84 -2.51 22.30 5.46
N PHE A 85 -1.48 21.54 5.81
CA PHE A 85 -1.22 20.98 7.14
C PHE A 85 0.27 21.11 7.51
N PRO A 86 0.78 22.35 7.71
CA PRO A 86 2.20 22.56 7.98
C PRO A 86 2.65 21.88 9.28
N ASP A 87 1.76 21.74 10.25
CA ASP A 87 2.03 21.15 11.56
C ASP A 87 1.66 19.65 11.64
N ALA A 88 1.19 19.04 10.55
CA ALA A 88 0.77 17.65 10.58
C ALA A 88 1.94 16.69 10.81
N LYS A 89 1.65 15.60 11.51
CA LYS A 89 2.54 14.46 11.66
C LYS A 89 2.42 13.51 10.46
N LEU A 90 3.53 13.05 9.91
CA LEU A 90 3.57 12.14 8.77
C LEU A 90 4.08 10.77 9.20
N ILE A 91 3.43 9.73 8.71
CA ILE A 91 3.76 8.33 9.02
C ILE A 91 4.05 7.59 7.72
N ALA A 92 5.22 6.95 7.65
CA ALA A 92 5.61 6.08 6.55
C ALA A 92 5.93 4.67 7.05
N ILE A 93 5.17 3.67 6.61
CA ILE A 93 5.50 2.25 6.78
C ILE A 93 6.21 1.70 5.54
N LEU A 94 7.41 1.17 5.70
CA LEU A 94 8.25 0.71 4.60
C LEU A 94 8.38 -0.81 4.60
N ARG A 95 8.53 -1.40 3.41
CA ARG A 95 8.76 -2.83 3.22
C ARG A 95 10.00 -3.00 2.35
N HIS A 96 10.68 -4.14 2.43
CA HIS A 96 11.76 -4.45 1.50
C HIS A 96 11.38 -4.07 0.04
N PRO A 97 12.17 -3.24 -0.66
CA PRO A 97 11.73 -2.54 -1.87
C PRO A 97 11.40 -3.49 -3.04
N ILE A 98 12.16 -4.59 -3.20
CA ILE A 98 11.88 -5.63 -4.22
C ILE A 98 10.51 -6.30 -3.94
N ASP A 99 10.28 -6.58 -2.67
CA ASP A 99 9.11 -7.27 -2.13
C ASP A 99 7.84 -6.42 -2.29
N ARG A 100 8.01 -5.11 -2.09
CA ARG A 100 7.02 -4.07 -2.40
C ARG A 100 6.77 -3.96 -3.90
N ALA A 101 7.80 -3.96 -4.74
CA ALA A 101 7.69 -3.90 -6.19
C ALA A 101 6.91 -5.10 -6.76
N VAL A 102 7.21 -6.33 -6.30
CA VAL A 102 6.44 -7.53 -6.65
C VAL A 102 4.96 -7.35 -6.29
N SER A 103 4.67 -6.90 -5.07
CA SER A 103 3.29 -6.68 -4.63
C SER A 103 2.58 -5.54 -5.39
N ALA A 104 3.32 -4.51 -5.79
CA ALA A 104 2.81 -3.41 -6.61
C ALA A 104 2.50 -3.89 -8.03
N TYR A 105 3.38 -4.68 -8.64
CA TYR A 105 3.15 -5.24 -9.97
C TYR A 105 1.84 -6.04 -10.04
N PHE A 106 1.57 -6.91 -9.06
CA PHE A 106 0.28 -7.60 -8.96
C PHE A 106 -0.91 -6.67 -8.78
N HIS A 107 -0.75 -5.64 -7.95
CA HIS A 107 -1.82 -4.66 -7.78
C HIS A 107 -2.14 -3.97 -9.10
N TYR A 108 -1.13 -3.60 -9.88
CA TYR A 108 -1.28 -2.88 -11.14
C TYR A 108 -1.86 -3.78 -12.24
N MET A 109 -1.50 -5.07 -12.26
CA MET A 109 -2.20 -6.06 -13.10
C MET A 109 -3.68 -6.15 -12.72
N LYS A 110 -3.98 -6.27 -11.42
CA LYS A 110 -5.36 -6.42 -10.92
C LYS A 110 -6.23 -5.19 -11.23
N THR A 111 -5.64 -3.99 -11.23
CA THR A 111 -6.35 -2.74 -11.52
C THR A 111 -6.27 -2.34 -12.99
N GLY A 112 -5.70 -3.17 -13.86
CA GLY A 112 -5.62 -2.91 -15.30
C GLY A 112 -4.61 -1.84 -15.73
N PHE A 113 -3.68 -1.44 -14.86
CA PHE A 113 -2.59 -0.52 -15.23
C PHE A 113 -1.44 -1.21 -15.95
N LEU A 114 -1.32 -2.53 -15.80
CA LEU A 114 -0.28 -3.35 -16.43
C LEU A 114 -0.88 -4.63 -17.01
N PRO A 115 -0.25 -5.21 -18.04
CA PRO A 115 -0.72 -6.44 -18.65
C PRO A 115 -0.52 -7.63 -17.72
N ILE A 116 -1.40 -8.63 -17.80
CA ILE A 116 -1.31 -9.84 -16.96
C ILE A 116 -0.27 -10.81 -17.52
N VAL A 117 0.98 -10.64 -17.08
CA VAL A 117 2.13 -11.51 -17.42
C VAL A 117 2.86 -11.96 -16.15
N PRO A 118 3.76 -12.96 -16.21
CA PRO A 118 4.60 -13.33 -15.09
C PRO A 118 5.37 -12.13 -14.53
N VAL A 119 5.43 -12.03 -13.20
CA VAL A 119 6.09 -10.94 -12.48
C VAL A 119 7.55 -10.78 -12.89
N GLU A 120 8.25 -11.90 -13.07
CA GLU A 120 9.61 -11.95 -13.60
C GLU A 120 9.72 -11.16 -14.92
N THR A 121 8.90 -11.51 -15.91
CA THR A 121 8.88 -10.86 -17.22
C THR A 121 8.50 -9.39 -17.09
N GLY A 122 7.48 -9.08 -16.30
CA GLY A 122 6.99 -7.73 -16.11
C GLY A 122 8.01 -6.80 -15.48
N LEU A 123 8.62 -7.21 -14.37
CA LEU A 123 9.64 -6.42 -13.67
C LEU A 123 10.90 -6.26 -14.52
N ALA A 124 11.33 -7.30 -15.25
CA ALA A 124 12.46 -7.21 -16.18
C ALA A 124 12.20 -6.15 -17.27
N LYS A 125 11.00 -6.13 -17.86
CA LYS A 125 10.62 -5.12 -18.86
C LYS A 125 10.55 -3.71 -18.30
N ILE A 126 10.00 -3.54 -17.10
CA ILE A 126 9.97 -2.22 -16.43
C ILE A 126 11.39 -1.73 -16.18
N LEU A 127 12.28 -2.62 -15.70
CA LEU A 127 13.67 -2.29 -15.42
C LEU A 127 14.45 -1.93 -16.70
N ALA A 128 14.15 -2.60 -17.81
CA ALA A 128 14.73 -2.32 -19.13
C ALA A 128 14.10 -1.09 -19.83
N GLY A 129 13.05 -0.49 -19.27
CA GLY A 129 12.34 0.65 -19.88
C GLY A 129 11.40 0.27 -21.02
N GLU A 130 11.07 -1.01 -21.20
CA GLU A 130 10.25 -1.52 -22.32
C GLU A 130 8.73 -1.36 -22.10
N TYR A 131 8.31 -0.72 -21.01
CA TYR A 131 6.92 -0.51 -20.60
C TYR A 131 6.50 0.97 -20.64
N ASP A 132 7.12 1.77 -21.52
CA ASP A 132 6.84 3.20 -21.71
C ASP A 132 5.39 3.49 -22.12
N GLN A 133 4.74 2.58 -22.84
CA GLN A 133 3.32 2.63 -23.20
C GLN A 133 2.38 2.54 -21.99
N TYR A 134 2.87 2.14 -20.82
CA TYR A 134 2.12 2.11 -19.57
C TYR A 134 2.61 3.23 -18.65
N PRO A 135 1.91 4.39 -18.57
CA PRO A 135 2.42 5.59 -17.89
C PRO A 135 2.82 5.37 -16.42
N ARG A 136 2.16 4.41 -15.76
CA ARG A 136 2.37 4.09 -14.35
C ARG A 136 3.33 2.94 -14.10
N ALA A 137 3.90 2.33 -15.15
CA ALA A 137 4.80 1.19 -15.01
C ALA A 137 6.02 1.52 -14.14
N ALA A 138 6.59 2.71 -14.33
CA ALA A 138 7.73 3.17 -13.55
C ALA A 138 7.42 3.22 -12.04
N GLU A 139 6.18 3.52 -11.62
CA GLU A 139 5.77 3.58 -10.20
C GLU A 139 5.96 2.22 -9.48
N VAL A 140 5.99 1.10 -10.21
CA VAL A 140 6.29 -0.21 -9.65
C VAL A 140 7.71 -0.27 -9.09
N LEU A 141 8.67 0.43 -9.70
CA LEU A 141 10.04 0.48 -9.20
C LEU A 141 10.31 1.76 -8.40
N THR A 142 9.93 2.92 -8.94
CA THR A 142 10.31 4.22 -8.38
C THR A 142 9.69 4.49 -7.02
N PHE A 143 8.50 3.98 -6.70
CA PHE A 143 7.90 4.14 -5.35
C PHE A 143 8.63 3.32 -4.27
N GLY A 144 9.57 2.45 -4.65
CA GLY A 144 10.49 1.77 -3.73
C GLY A 144 11.75 2.59 -3.39
N LEU A 145 11.97 3.75 -4.02
CA LEU A 145 13.10 4.65 -3.74
C LEU A 145 12.77 5.53 -2.52
N TYR A 146 12.65 4.92 -1.35
CA TYR A 146 12.19 5.58 -0.13
C TYR A 146 13.03 6.76 0.31
N ALA A 147 14.37 6.68 0.22
CA ALA A 147 15.23 7.78 0.66
C ALA A 147 15.06 9.00 -0.26
N LYS A 148 14.96 8.78 -1.57
CA LYS A 148 14.63 9.85 -2.54
C LYS A 148 13.34 10.56 -2.15
N HIS A 149 12.29 9.79 -1.84
CA HIS A 149 10.97 10.33 -1.54
C HIS A 149 10.93 11.05 -0.20
N LEU A 150 11.47 10.44 0.85
CA LEU A 150 11.55 11.06 2.18
C LEU A 150 12.38 12.36 2.15
N ALA A 151 13.43 12.44 1.34
CA ALA A 151 14.21 13.67 1.19
C ALA A 151 13.40 14.86 0.64
N ALA A 152 12.34 14.61 -0.14
CA ALA A 152 11.43 15.67 -0.57
C ALA A 152 10.53 16.15 0.57
N TYR A 153 10.10 15.23 1.46
CA TYR A 153 9.37 15.58 2.67
C TYR A 153 10.24 16.31 3.70
N ASP A 154 11.51 15.93 3.83
CA ASP A 154 12.49 16.58 4.72
C ASP A 154 12.71 18.08 4.37
N GLN A 155 12.36 18.51 3.16
CA GLN A 155 12.42 19.93 2.75
C GLN A 155 11.22 20.75 3.23
N CYS A 156 10.10 20.09 3.55
CA CYS A 156 8.84 20.73 3.91
C CYS A 156 8.46 20.53 5.38
N PHE A 157 8.92 19.46 6.01
CA PHE A 157 8.52 19.06 7.37
C PHE A 157 9.75 18.88 8.25
N GLN A 158 9.60 19.21 9.53
CA GLN A 158 10.66 18.98 10.51
C GLN A 158 10.85 17.47 10.75
N PRO A 159 12.07 17.01 11.09
CA PRO A 159 12.33 15.61 11.39
C PRO A 159 11.39 15.01 12.44
N GLU A 160 11.02 15.78 13.46
CA GLU A 160 10.13 15.36 14.57
C GLU A 160 8.68 15.20 14.13
N GLN A 161 8.30 15.73 12.96
CA GLN A 161 6.98 15.53 12.37
C GLN A 161 6.90 14.22 11.59
N MET A 162 7.98 13.42 11.50
CA MET A 162 8.00 12.23 10.66
C MET A 162 8.36 10.96 11.41
N GLN A 163 7.44 10.00 11.41
CA GLN A 163 7.68 8.65 11.91
C GLN A 163 7.83 7.67 10.75
N VAL A 164 9.01 7.03 10.65
CA VAL A 164 9.24 5.90 9.75
C VAL A 164 9.14 4.60 10.53
N ILE A 165 8.42 3.63 9.97
CA ILE A 165 8.19 2.29 10.54
C ILE A 165 8.61 1.27 9.51
N LEU A 166 9.31 0.20 9.92
CA LEU A 166 9.58 -0.92 9.03
C LEU A 166 8.53 -2.01 9.24
N LEU A 167 7.96 -2.53 8.15
CA LEU A 167 7.01 -3.65 8.20
C LEU A 167 7.60 -4.88 8.90
N ASP A 168 8.92 -5.07 8.78
CA ASP A 168 9.61 -6.19 9.45
C ASP A 168 9.64 -6.02 10.98
N GLU A 169 9.63 -4.78 11.49
CA GLU A 169 9.43 -4.51 12.92
C GLU A 169 8.01 -4.84 13.35
N VAL A 170 7.00 -4.47 12.54
CA VAL A 170 5.59 -4.79 12.82
C VAL A 170 5.37 -6.30 12.88
N LYS A 171 6.01 -7.06 11.98
CA LYS A 171 5.94 -8.54 11.99
C LYS A 171 6.56 -9.15 13.24
N ARG A 172 7.58 -8.50 13.81
CA ARG A 172 8.32 -8.99 14.99
C ARG A 172 7.64 -8.59 16.29
N ASP A 173 7.16 -7.35 16.38
CA ASP A 173 6.56 -6.76 17.57
C ASP A 173 5.56 -5.66 17.16
N ALA A 174 4.34 -6.07 16.82
CA ALA A 174 3.28 -5.16 16.42
C ALA A 174 2.89 -4.20 17.55
N GLN A 175 2.75 -4.71 18.78
CA GLN A 175 2.32 -3.91 19.94
C GLN A 175 3.35 -2.83 20.26
N GLY A 176 4.65 -3.17 20.31
CA GLY A 176 5.69 -2.18 20.58
C GLY A 176 5.80 -1.11 19.51
N VAL A 177 5.57 -1.45 18.23
CA VAL A 177 5.50 -0.46 17.14
C VAL A 177 4.28 0.45 17.30
N LEU A 178 3.11 -0.11 17.62
CA LEU A 178 1.88 0.67 17.83
C LEU A 178 2.01 1.62 19.03
N SER A 179 2.56 1.16 20.15
CA SER A 179 2.79 2.02 21.32
C SER A 179 3.69 3.21 21.00
N ARG A 180 4.81 3.02 20.28
CA ARG A 180 5.65 4.14 19.82
C ARG A 180 4.92 5.07 18.85
N LEU A 181 4.08 4.51 17.97
CA LEU A 181 3.28 5.31 17.05
C LEU A 181 2.23 6.16 17.80
N TYR A 182 1.60 5.62 18.83
CA TYR A 182 0.66 6.34 19.68
C TYR A 182 1.35 7.46 20.48
N GLU A 183 2.53 7.19 21.05
CA GLU A 183 3.38 8.21 21.69
C GLU A 183 3.74 9.34 20.72
N PHE A 184 4.17 8.96 19.50
CA PHE A 184 4.44 9.90 18.43
C PHE A 184 3.20 10.74 18.09
N LEU A 185 1.99 10.19 18.14
CA LEU A 185 0.73 10.91 17.91
C LEU A 185 0.22 11.68 19.15
N HIS A 186 0.84 11.49 20.32
CA HIS A 186 0.40 12.03 21.61
C HIS A 186 -1.01 11.59 22.03
N VAL A 187 -1.31 10.32 21.77
CA VAL A 187 -2.50 9.65 22.32
C VAL A 187 -2.07 8.55 23.29
N ARG A 188 -3.02 7.95 24.00
CA ARG A 188 -2.74 6.87 24.96
C ARG A 188 -1.97 5.71 24.32
N SER A 189 -0.80 5.36 24.86
CA SER A 189 0.13 4.41 24.25
C SER A 189 -0.05 2.95 24.63
N ASP A 190 -0.87 2.64 25.65
CA ASP A 190 -1.14 1.28 26.13
C ASP A 190 -2.34 0.61 25.44
N PHE A 191 -3.00 1.29 24.50
CA PHE A 191 -4.11 0.73 23.75
C PHE A 191 -3.66 -0.47 22.89
N GLN A 192 -4.49 -1.51 22.88
CA GLN A 192 -4.21 -2.75 22.15
C GLN A 192 -5.35 -3.03 21.17
N PRO A 193 -5.21 -2.66 19.89
CA PRO A 193 -6.25 -2.94 18.90
C PRO A 193 -6.34 -4.45 18.66
N THR A 194 -7.56 -4.94 18.45
CA THR A 194 -7.81 -6.34 18.08
C THR A 194 -7.23 -6.68 16.71
N SER A 195 -7.20 -5.71 15.79
CA SER A 195 -6.60 -5.87 14.45
C SER A 195 -5.10 -6.11 14.45
N GLN A 196 -4.38 -5.86 15.56
CA GLN A 196 -2.94 -6.13 15.62
C GLN A 196 -2.59 -7.62 15.43
N ARG A 197 -3.55 -8.52 15.67
CA ARG A 197 -3.40 -9.98 15.49
C ARG A 197 -3.76 -10.45 14.09
N ARG A 198 -4.27 -9.56 13.23
CA ARG A 198 -4.73 -9.87 11.88
C ARG A 198 -3.69 -9.49 10.84
N ARG A 199 -3.77 -10.16 9.70
CA ARG A 199 -3.03 -9.79 8.48
C ARG A 199 -4.02 -9.40 7.39
N PRO A 200 -4.44 -8.12 7.35
CA PRO A 200 -5.37 -7.69 6.32
C PRO A 200 -4.75 -7.85 4.93
N MET A 201 -5.60 -8.18 3.96
CA MET A 201 -5.23 -8.27 2.55
C MET A 201 -4.10 -9.27 2.24
N ALA A 202 -4.21 -10.51 2.73
CA ALA A 202 -3.36 -11.60 2.27
C ALA A 202 -3.36 -11.66 0.73
N ALA A 203 -2.19 -11.47 0.13
CA ALA A 203 -2.09 -11.29 -1.30
C ALA A 203 -2.34 -12.61 -2.04
N SER A 204 -3.30 -12.61 -2.97
CA SER A 204 -3.46 -13.72 -3.91
C SER A 204 -2.68 -13.43 -5.19
N TYR A 205 -1.68 -14.26 -5.48
CA TYR A 205 -0.71 -14.09 -6.56
C TYR A 205 -0.96 -15.03 -7.75
N SER A 206 -2.20 -15.52 -7.92
CA SER A 206 -2.53 -16.43 -9.01
C SER A 206 -2.84 -15.68 -10.31
N LEU A 207 -1.96 -15.81 -11.31
CA LEU A 207 -2.16 -15.23 -12.65
C LEU A 207 -3.39 -15.83 -13.35
N THR A 208 -3.61 -17.14 -13.19
CA THR A 208 -4.78 -17.82 -13.77
C THR A 208 -6.07 -17.22 -13.20
N ARG A 209 -6.12 -17.02 -11.89
CA ARG A 209 -7.25 -16.37 -11.22
C ARG A 209 -7.44 -14.94 -11.72
N LEU A 210 -6.36 -14.16 -11.90
CA LEU A 210 -6.43 -12.81 -12.46
C LEU A 210 -6.97 -12.79 -13.89
N LYS A 211 -6.56 -13.72 -14.77
CA LYS A 211 -7.06 -13.81 -16.16
C LYS A 211 -8.55 -14.17 -16.22
N LEU A 212 -9.01 -15.05 -15.33
CA LEU A 212 -10.44 -15.39 -15.21
C LEU A 212 -11.25 -14.18 -14.75
N TRP A 213 -10.72 -13.43 -13.78
CA TRP A 213 -11.30 -12.14 -13.36
C TRP A 213 -11.35 -11.13 -14.49
N GLU A 214 -10.26 -10.96 -15.24
CA GLU A 214 -10.18 -10.02 -16.36
C GLU A 214 -11.24 -10.33 -17.43
N SER A 215 -11.53 -11.61 -17.67
CA SER A 215 -12.54 -12.02 -18.66
C SER A 215 -13.96 -11.61 -18.25
N VAL A 216 -14.29 -11.76 -16.96
CA VAL A 216 -15.57 -11.29 -16.41
C VAL A 216 -15.60 -9.77 -16.34
N ASP A 217 -14.47 -9.15 -15.99
CA ASP A 217 -14.36 -7.71 -15.89
C ASP A 217 -14.54 -7.04 -17.25
N ARG A 218 -13.90 -7.55 -18.31
CA ARG A 218 -14.06 -7.09 -19.71
C ARG A 218 -15.49 -7.27 -20.24
N TRP A 219 -16.22 -8.24 -19.70
CA TRP A 219 -17.63 -8.44 -20.05
C TRP A 219 -18.55 -7.43 -19.35
N LEU A 220 -18.25 -7.05 -18.10
CA LEU A 220 -19.03 -6.11 -17.30
C LEU A 220 -18.64 -4.64 -17.53
N ARG A 221 -17.36 -4.39 -17.77
CA ARG A 221 -16.70 -3.08 -17.78
C ARG A 221 -15.81 -2.95 -19.02
N VAL A 222 -15.63 -1.71 -19.47
CA VAL A 222 -14.59 -1.33 -20.42
C VAL A 222 -13.52 -0.58 -19.62
N SER A 223 -12.29 -1.10 -19.60
CA SER A 223 -11.14 -0.34 -19.10
C SER A 223 -10.91 0.85 -20.01
N LEU A 224 -10.92 2.04 -19.44
CA LEU A 224 -10.40 3.25 -20.06
C LEU A 224 -8.91 3.39 -19.68
N HIS A 225 -8.16 4.13 -20.49
CA HIS A 225 -6.78 4.46 -20.16
C HIS A 225 -6.73 5.20 -18.81
N GLY A 226 -5.75 4.88 -17.96
CA GLY A 226 -5.60 5.54 -16.66
C GLY A 226 -6.38 4.93 -15.49
N GLY A 227 -6.87 3.68 -15.62
CA GLY A 227 -7.46 2.92 -14.51
C GLY A 227 -8.87 3.37 -14.11
N SER A 228 -9.50 4.20 -14.93
CA SER A 228 -10.92 4.44 -14.91
C SER A 228 -11.63 3.33 -15.69
N PHE A 229 -12.85 2.99 -15.28
CA PHE A 229 -13.67 1.96 -15.93
C PHE A 229 -15.03 2.56 -16.28
N PHE A 230 -15.51 2.27 -17.48
CA PHE A 230 -16.90 2.52 -17.85
C PHE A 230 -17.69 1.22 -17.69
N GLU A 231 -18.83 1.26 -17.01
CA GLU A 231 -19.71 0.09 -16.93
C GLU A 231 -20.33 -0.18 -18.29
N ARG A 232 -19.91 -1.26 -18.96
CA ARG A 232 -20.46 -1.68 -20.25
C ARG A 232 -21.89 -2.20 -20.09
N ARG A 233 -22.16 -2.81 -18.93
CA ARG A 233 -23.44 -3.42 -18.59
C ARG A 233 -23.79 -3.07 -17.15
N SER A 234 -24.85 -2.30 -16.98
CA SER A 234 -25.47 -2.02 -15.68
C SER A 234 -26.83 -2.72 -15.61
N GLY A 235 -27.11 -3.47 -14.53
CA GLY A 235 -28.40 -4.16 -14.36
C GLY A 235 -28.36 -5.34 -13.41
N LEU A 236 -29.52 -5.93 -13.11
CA LEU A 236 -29.64 -7.08 -12.19
C LEU A 236 -28.82 -8.30 -12.65
N LEU A 237 -28.82 -8.61 -13.95
CA LEU A 237 -28.05 -9.72 -14.52
C LEU A 237 -26.53 -9.48 -14.41
N ALA A 238 -26.07 -8.25 -14.63
CA ALA A 238 -24.67 -7.88 -14.48
C ALA A 238 -24.22 -7.96 -13.01
N LYS A 239 -25.05 -7.46 -12.09
CA LYS A 239 -24.84 -7.59 -10.64
C LYS A 239 -24.83 -9.05 -10.19
N LEU A 240 -25.74 -9.86 -10.71
CA LEU A 240 -25.82 -11.29 -10.41
C LEU A 240 -24.58 -12.03 -10.92
N ALA A 241 -24.18 -11.81 -12.17
CA ALA A 241 -22.98 -12.38 -12.76
C ALA A 241 -21.69 -11.99 -12.01
N TYR A 242 -21.60 -10.73 -11.58
CA TYR A 242 -20.49 -10.30 -10.73
C TYR A 242 -20.50 -11.03 -9.38
N ARG A 243 -21.65 -11.10 -8.70
CA ARG A 243 -21.79 -11.79 -7.39
C ARG A 243 -21.52 -13.28 -7.50
N THR A 244 -22.00 -13.95 -8.55
CA THR A 244 -21.70 -15.38 -8.78
C THR A 244 -20.22 -15.57 -9.05
N ASN A 245 -19.58 -14.70 -9.84
CA ASN A 245 -18.13 -14.79 -10.04
C ASN A 245 -17.33 -14.57 -8.75
N VAL A 246 -17.73 -13.60 -7.91
CA VAL A 246 -17.14 -13.41 -6.55
C VAL A 246 -17.28 -14.68 -5.72
N LEU A 247 -18.45 -15.34 -5.77
CA LEU A 247 -18.70 -16.56 -5.01
C LEU A 247 -17.83 -17.71 -5.50
N ILE A 248 -17.83 -18.00 -6.81
CA ILE A 248 -17.01 -19.05 -7.45
C ILE A 248 -15.53 -18.79 -7.15
N ASP A 249 -15.10 -17.54 -7.19
CA ASP A 249 -13.74 -17.15 -6.87
C ASP A 249 -13.34 -17.48 -5.43
N ARG A 250 -14.20 -17.15 -4.46
CA ARG A 250 -13.97 -17.43 -3.05
C ARG A 250 -14.03 -18.92 -2.72
N THR A 251 -14.91 -19.69 -3.37
CA THR A 251 -15.18 -21.09 -2.98
C THR A 251 -14.41 -22.12 -3.80
N LEU A 252 -14.19 -21.86 -5.10
CA LEU A 252 -13.60 -22.81 -6.05
C LEU A 252 -12.24 -22.35 -6.56
N TRP A 253 -12.14 -21.17 -7.18
CA TRP A 253 -10.89 -20.74 -7.81
C TRP A 253 -9.76 -20.54 -6.80
N ALA A 254 -10.06 -20.03 -5.59
CA ALA A 254 -9.09 -19.89 -4.51
C ALA A 254 -8.49 -21.25 -4.07
N LYS A 255 -9.26 -22.33 -4.14
CA LYS A 255 -8.81 -23.70 -3.79
C LYS A 255 -8.03 -24.35 -4.94
N LEU A 256 -8.51 -24.17 -6.18
CA LEU A 256 -7.90 -24.77 -7.37
C LEU A 256 -6.60 -24.10 -7.78
N PHE A 257 -6.47 -22.78 -7.53
CA PHE A 257 -5.30 -21.99 -7.89
C PHE A 257 -4.76 -21.23 -6.68
N PRO A 258 -4.14 -21.95 -5.72
CA PRO A 258 -3.61 -21.33 -4.52
C PRO A 258 -2.58 -20.26 -4.86
N ALA A 259 -2.53 -19.23 -4.01
CA ALA A 259 -1.57 -18.15 -4.17
C ALA A 259 -0.15 -18.66 -3.89
N LYS A 260 0.67 -18.80 -4.93
CA LYS A 260 2.12 -19.01 -4.77
C LYS A 260 2.82 -17.68 -4.93
N ALA A 261 3.67 -17.31 -3.97
CA ALA A 261 4.54 -16.15 -4.15
C ALA A 261 5.39 -16.36 -5.41
N PRO A 262 5.46 -15.37 -6.33
CA PRO A 262 6.34 -15.50 -7.47
C PRO A 262 7.78 -15.60 -6.97
N GLN A 263 8.56 -16.46 -7.59
CA GLN A 263 9.99 -16.50 -7.39
C GLN A 263 10.64 -15.70 -8.51
N LEU A 264 11.50 -14.76 -8.14
CA LEU A 264 12.34 -14.03 -9.10
C LEU A 264 13.60 -14.85 -9.36
N SER A 265 14.12 -14.80 -10.58
CA SER A 265 15.44 -15.36 -10.86
C SER A 265 16.51 -14.65 -10.01
N SER A 266 17.60 -15.36 -9.69
CA SER A 266 18.75 -14.74 -9.00
C SER A 266 19.28 -13.55 -9.79
N GLU A 267 19.34 -13.66 -11.12
CA GLU A 267 19.78 -12.59 -12.01
C GLU A 267 18.91 -11.33 -11.88
N LEU A 268 17.58 -11.45 -12.01
CA LEU A 268 16.70 -10.30 -11.89
C LEU A 268 16.72 -9.71 -10.48
N ARG A 269 16.80 -10.57 -9.45
CA ARG A 269 16.91 -10.10 -8.06
C ARG A 269 18.18 -9.28 -7.85
N GLU A 270 19.33 -9.70 -8.38
CA GLU A 270 20.57 -8.90 -8.31
C GLU A 270 20.45 -7.56 -9.05
N LYS A 271 19.86 -7.54 -10.24
CA LYS A 271 19.63 -6.26 -10.96
C LYS A 271 18.72 -5.31 -10.18
N LEU A 272 17.68 -5.83 -9.52
CA LEU A 272 16.81 -5.03 -8.65
C LEU A 272 17.53 -4.58 -7.36
N LYS A 273 18.41 -5.41 -6.80
CA LYS A 273 19.26 -5.01 -5.66
C LYS A 273 20.18 -3.87 -6.08
N ASP A 274 20.85 -3.99 -7.23
CA ASP A 274 21.70 -2.93 -7.78
C ASP A 274 20.91 -1.63 -7.94
N TYR A 275 19.69 -1.70 -8.49
CA TYR A 275 18.79 -0.55 -8.65
C TYR A 275 18.47 0.16 -7.33
N TYR A 276 18.17 -0.59 -6.26
CA TYR A 276 17.78 -0.02 -4.95
C TYR A 276 18.97 0.29 -4.02
N ARG A 277 20.16 -0.28 -4.24
CA ARG A 277 21.30 -0.25 -3.31
C ARG A 277 21.66 1.14 -2.82
N ALA A 278 21.80 2.08 -3.76
CA ALA A 278 22.19 3.45 -3.43
C ALA A 278 21.12 4.15 -2.58
N ASP A 279 19.84 3.85 -2.83
CA ASP A 279 18.72 4.44 -2.09
C ASP A 279 18.57 3.85 -0.69
N VAL A 280 18.69 2.53 -0.56
CA VAL A 280 18.68 1.85 0.75
C VAL A 280 19.81 2.36 1.64
N ARG A 281 21.03 2.55 1.11
CA ARG A 281 22.14 3.13 1.87
C ARG A 281 21.85 4.55 2.36
N ARG A 282 21.17 5.37 1.55
CA ARG A 282 20.73 6.71 1.97
C ARG A 282 19.63 6.62 3.04
N LEU A 283 18.72 5.66 2.93
CA LEU A 283 17.67 5.44 3.93
C LEU A 283 18.29 5.06 5.27
N GLU A 284 19.22 4.10 5.30
CA GLU A 284 19.93 3.72 6.53
C GLU A 284 20.64 4.91 7.19
N LYS A 285 21.31 5.74 6.38
CA LYS A 285 21.94 6.97 6.86
C LYS A 285 20.91 7.93 7.47
N ARG A 286 19.75 8.10 6.83
CA ARG A 286 18.67 8.96 7.34
C ARG A 286 18.08 8.42 8.65
N LEU A 287 17.91 7.11 8.76
CA LEU A 287 17.36 6.46 9.97
C LEU A 287 18.39 6.34 11.10
N GLY A 288 19.68 6.58 10.83
CA GLY A 288 20.76 6.40 11.81
C GLY A 288 20.99 4.93 12.20
N THR A 289 20.38 3.98 11.49
CA THR A 289 20.48 2.55 11.76
C THR A 289 20.53 1.76 10.46
N LYS A 290 21.21 0.61 10.52
CA LYS A 290 21.18 -0.38 9.43
C LYS A 290 19.81 -1.05 9.37
N ILE A 291 19.47 -1.59 8.22
CA ILE A 291 18.28 -2.43 8.04
C ILE A 291 18.74 -3.85 7.69
N PRO A 292 19.22 -4.65 8.67
CA PRO A 292 19.77 -5.99 8.39
C PRO A 292 18.76 -6.91 7.70
N ALA A 293 17.47 -6.72 7.96
CA ALA A 293 16.40 -7.50 7.31
C ALA A 293 16.38 -7.32 5.78
N TRP A 294 17.02 -6.27 5.25
CA TRP A 294 17.14 -5.99 3.83
C TRP A 294 18.55 -6.25 3.29
N ASP A 295 19.46 -6.74 4.14
CA ASP A 295 20.78 -7.21 3.76
C ASP A 295 20.68 -8.73 3.52
N ASP A 296 20.55 -9.11 2.25
CA ASP A 296 20.26 -10.49 1.81
C ASP A 296 21.49 -11.42 1.90
N SER A 297 22.25 -11.42 3.01
CA SER A 297 23.13 -12.56 3.35
C SER A 297 22.33 -13.78 3.85
N ASN A 298 21.04 -13.59 4.11
CA ASN A 298 20.08 -14.66 4.33
C ASN A 298 19.23 -14.81 3.07
N ASP A 299 19.50 -15.87 2.31
CA ASP A 299 18.55 -16.38 1.34
C ASP A 299 17.19 -16.53 2.02
N TYR A 300 16.19 -15.81 1.51
CA TYR A 300 14.78 -15.99 1.86
C TYR A 300 14.27 -17.33 1.29
N GLU A 301 14.91 -18.44 1.64
CA GLU A 301 14.31 -19.76 1.60
C GLU A 301 13.47 -19.94 2.86
N LYS A 302 12.20 -19.52 2.78
CA LYS A 302 11.07 -20.29 3.31
C LYS A 302 9.75 -19.63 2.94
N PRO A 303 8.85 -20.31 2.21
CA PRO A 303 7.44 -20.06 2.42
C PRO A 303 7.13 -20.52 3.85
N LEU A 304 6.86 -19.59 4.76
CA LEU A 304 6.19 -19.91 6.01
C LEU A 304 4.89 -20.64 5.63
N GLY A 305 4.72 -21.84 6.19
CA GLY A 305 3.65 -22.77 5.84
C GLY A 305 2.30 -22.09 5.72
N THR A 306 1.58 -22.49 4.68
CA THR A 306 0.14 -22.27 4.59
C THR A 306 -0.54 -23.09 5.68
N ASP A 307 -0.60 -22.56 6.90
CA ASP A 307 -1.55 -23.07 7.89
C ASP A 307 -2.94 -22.56 7.51
N ALA A 308 -3.59 -23.38 6.69
CA ALA A 308 -5.00 -23.27 6.31
C ALA A 308 -5.95 -23.69 7.47
N SER A 309 -5.60 -23.36 8.72
CA SER A 309 -6.26 -23.88 9.92
C SER A 309 -6.76 -22.79 10.88
N ALA A 310 -7.10 -21.60 10.37
CA ALA A 310 -7.76 -20.54 11.15
C ALA A 310 -9.08 -20.04 10.56
N GLU A 311 -9.71 -20.78 9.64
CA GLU A 311 -11.11 -20.59 9.22
C GLU A 311 -11.97 -21.75 9.74
N SER A 312 -12.13 -21.82 11.05
CA SER A 312 -13.13 -22.64 11.72
C SER A 312 -13.31 -22.07 13.12
N SER A 313 -14.33 -21.22 13.25
CA SER A 313 -15.00 -20.74 14.46
C SER A 313 -15.24 -19.24 14.35
N ILE A 314 -16.40 -18.88 13.80
CA ILE A 314 -17.36 -17.90 14.32
C ILE A 314 -18.57 -18.00 13.39
N ASN A 315 -19.71 -18.31 14.00
CA ASN A 315 -21.04 -18.43 13.38
C ASN A 315 -21.43 -17.23 12.52
#